data_AF-A0A101QTD1-F1
#
_entry.id   AF-A0A101QTD1-F1
#
_cell.length_a   1.000
_cell.length_b   1.000
_cell.length_c   1.000
_cell.angle_alpha   90.00
_cell.angle_beta   90.00
_cell.angle_gamma   90.00
#
_symmetry.space_group_name_H-M   'P 1'
#
loop_
_entity.id
_entity.type
_entity.pdbx_description
1 polymer ?
#
loop_
_entity_poly.entity_id
_entity_poly.type
_entity_poly.pdbx_seq_one_letter_code
_entity_poly.pdbx_strand_id
1 'polypeptide(L)'
;MGAALALDAPGTDEGYVEQLAVRRDHRGRGIARLLLRHTFRAFHRTGVHSCTLWTHSDTGALGLYLRAGMTVRQSSTVFCKELEG
;
A
#
# COMPACT_ATOMS: atom_id res chain seq x y z
N MET A 1 -16.58 1.94 6.43
CA MET A 1 -15.83 0.66 6.42
C MET A 1 -14.57 0.79 5.55
N GLY A 2 -13.52 0.04 5.89
CA GLY A 2 -12.29 -0.08 5.11
C GLY A 2 -11.69 -1.47 5.23
N ALA A 3 -10.82 -1.84 4.30
CA ALA A 3 -10.20 -3.15 4.22
C ALA A 3 -8.74 -3.02 3.75
N ALA A 4 -7.91 -3.97 4.15
CA ALA A 4 -6.57 -4.16 3.64
C ALA A 4 -6.35 -5.65 3.33
N LEU A 5 -5.82 -5.93 2.14
CA LEU A 5 -5.35 -7.25 1.73
C LEU A 5 -3.82 -7.20 1.71
N ALA A 6 -3.19 -8.15 2.39
CA ALA A 6 -1.74 -8.22 2.49
C ALA A 6 -1.29 -9.66 2.28
N LEU A 7 -0.16 -9.81 1.61
CA LEU A 7 0.41 -11.08 1.18
C LEU A 7 1.80 -11.23 1.81
N ASP A 8 2.11 -12.45 2.21
CA ASP A 8 3.48 -12.89 2.44
C ASP A 8 4.00 -13.42 1.10
N ALA A 9 4.89 -12.68 0.45
CA ALA A 9 5.34 -12.98 -0.91
C ALA A 9 6.54 -13.95 -0.85
N PRO A 10 6.40 -15.19 -1.37
CA PRO A 10 7.49 -16.16 -1.33
C PRO A 10 8.73 -15.64 -2.07
N GLY A 11 9.90 -15.73 -1.43
CA GLY A 11 11.17 -15.30 -2.03
C GLY A 11 11.53 -13.83 -1.80
N THR A 12 10.74 -13.10 -1.02
CA THR A 12 11.11 -11.76 -0.53
C THR A 12 11.10 -11.73 1.00
N ASP A 13 12.02 -10.99 1.62
CA ASP A 13 12.00 -10.77 3.07
C ASP A 13 11.00 -9.65 3.48
N GLU A 14 10.01 -9.36 2.62
CA GLU A 14 9.09 -8.23 2.78
C GLU A 14 7.63 -8.65 2.63
N GLY A 15 6.77 -8.08 3.46
CA GLY A 15 5.33 -8.21 3.32
C GLY A 15 4.80 -7.28 2.23
N TYR A 16 3.77 -7.68 1.49
CA TYR A 16 3.20 -6.85 0.43
C TYR A 16 1.77 -6.44 0.75
N VAL A 17 1.44 -5.15 0.66
CA VAL A 17 0.04 -4.68 0.73
C VAL A 17 -0.51 -4.62 -0.70
N GLU A 18 -1.31 -5.63 -1.03
CA GLU A 18 -1.96 -5.78 -2.34
C GLU A 18 -3.07 -4.74 -2.54
N GLN A 19 -3.91 -4.55 -1.52
CA GLN A 19 -5.02 -3.59 -1.60
C GLN A 19 -5.22 -2.86 -0.28
N LEU A 20 -5.55 -1.57 -0.36
CA LEU A 20 -5.96 -0.75 0.75
C LEU A 20 -7.12 0.15 0.32
N ALA A 21 -8.31 -0.08 0.89
CA ALA A 21 -9.50 0.65 0.50
C ALA A 21 -10.26 1.18 1.71
N VAL A 22 -10.78 2.41 1.59
CA VAL A 22 -11.72 3.00 2.54
C VAL A 22 -12.90 3.54 1.77
N ARG A 23 -14.11 3.16 2.19
CA ARG A 23 -15.36 3.69 1.63
C ARG A 23 -15.34 5.22 1.65
N ARG A 24 -15.82 5.85 0.57
CA ARG A 24 -15.74 7.30 0.36
C ARG A 24 -16.28 8.13 1.53
N ASP A 25 -17.42 7.75 2.06
CA ASP A 25 -18.12 8.35 3.21
C ASP A 25 -17.36 8.22 4.55
N HIS A 26 -16.31 7.40 4.61
CA HIS A 26 -15.49 7.17 5.81
C HIS A 26 -14.04 7.68 5.65
N ARG A 27 -13.70 8.32 4.52
CA ARG A 27 -12.35 8.89 4.30
C ARG A 27 -12.12 10.11 5.20
N GLY A 28 -10.85 10.51 5.33
CA GLY A 28 -10.45 11.64 6.20
C GLY A 28 -10.43 11.33 7.71
N ARG A 29 -10.88 10.14 8.12
CA ARG A 29 -10.98 9.73 9.54
C ARG A 29 -9.80 8.90 10.05
N GLY A 30 -8.70 8.83 9.29
CA GLY A 30 -7.51 8.06 9.67
C GLY A 30 -7.60 6.53 9.53
N ILE A 31 -8.70 5.99 9.01
CA ILE A 31 -8.93 4.53 8.87
C ILE A 31 -7.83 3.84 8.06
N ALA A 32 -7.42 4.41 6.92
CA ALA A 32 -6.40 3.80 6.09
C ALA A 32 -5.04 3.67 6.82
N ARG A 33 -4.68 4.68 7.63
CA ARG A 33 -3.47 4.66 8.46
C ARG A 33 -3.57 3.62 9.58
N LEU A 34 -4.75 3.45 10.17
CA LEU A 34 -4.99 2.40 11.17
C LEU A 34 -4.83 1.01 10.55
N LEU A 35 -5.41 0.78 9.37
CA LEU A 35 -5.29 -0.48 8.63
C LEU A 35 -3.84 -0.78 8.29
N LEU A 36 -3.08 0.19 7.74
CA LEU A 36 -1.65 0.01 7.47
C LEU A 36 -0.86 -0.39 8.72
N ARG A 37 -1.03 0.33 9.84
CA ARG A 37 -0.35 -0.01 11.10
C ARG A 37 -0.72 -1.39 11.62
N HIS A 38 -1.99 -1.78 11.47
CA HIS A 38 -2.42 -3.13 11.83
C HIS A 38 -1.72 -4.18 10.98
N THR A 39 -1.65 -3.97 9.66
CA THR A 39 -0.94 -4.85 8.72
C THR A 39 0.56 -4.94 9.04
N PHE A 40 1.23 -3.81 9.29
CA PHE A 40 2.65 -3.81 9.67
C PHE A 40 2.89 -4.60 10.96
N ARG A 41 2.01 -4.44 11.95
CA ARG A 41 2.07 -5.24 13.18
C ARG A 41 1.82 -6.72 12.92
N ALA A 42 0.99 -7.08 11.93
CA ALA A 42 0.77 -8.48 11.55
C ALA A 42 2.04 -9.09 10.95
N PHE A 43 2.67 -8.42 9.99
CA PHE A 43 3.95 -8.83 9.42
C PHE A 43 5.05 -8.97 10.48
N HIS A 44 5.19 -7.99 11.37
CA HIS A 44 6.20 -8.06 12.42
C HIS A 44 6.00 -9.27 13.36
N ARG A 45 4.75 -9.72 13.60
CA ARG A 45 4.50 -10.90 14.44
C ARG A 45 4.89 -12.21 13.75
N THR A 46 5.00 -12.22 12.43
CA THR A 46 5.40 -13.40 11.65
C THR A 46 6.88 -13.36 11.25
N GLY A 47 7.67 -12.41 11.76
CA GLY A 47 9.09 -12.27 11.46
C GLY A 47 9.41 -11.44 10.21
N VAL A 48 8.40 -10.83 9.59
CA VAL A 48 8.56 -9.98 8.42
C VAL A 48 8.76 -8.53 8.88
N HIS A 49 9.94 -7.97 8.59
CA HIS A 49 10.39 -6.70 9.16
C HIS A 49 10.32 -5.49 8.20
N SER A 50 10.01 -5.73 6.93
CA SER A 50 9.77 -4.68 5.94
C SER A 50 8.46 -4.94 5.20
N CYS A 51 7.87 -3.89 4.62
CA CYS A 51 6.65 -4.00 3.87
C CYS A 51 6.62 -3.01 2.71
N THR A 52 6.13 -3.46 1.55
CA THR A 52 6.03 -2.67 0.33
C THR A 52 4.62 -2.68 -0.26
N LEU A 53 4.36 -1.69 -1.12
CA LEU A 53 3.19 -1.60 -1.97
C LEU A 53 3.54 -0.79 -3.22
N TRP A 54 2.82 -1.03 -4.30
CA TRP A 54 2.80 -0.15 -5.46
C TRP A 54 1.60 0.80 -5.40
N THR A 55 1.80 2.03 -5.83
CA THR A 55 0.73 3.02 -5.95
C THR A 55 0.98 3.89 -7.17
N HIS A 56 -0.09 4.27 -7.85
CA HIS A 56 -0.02 5.35 -8.83
C HIS A 56 0.05 6.70 -8.11
N SER A 57 0.80 7.63 -8.69
CA SER A 57 1.02 8.99 -8.15
C SER A 57 -0.24 9.86 -8.20
N ASP A 58 -1.15 9.56 -9.12
CA ASP A 58 -2.43 10.25 -9.35
C ASP A 58 -3.51 9.94 -8.29
N THR A 59 -3.37 8.85 -7.54
CA THR A 59 -4.33 8.45 -6.49
C THR A 59 -4.42 9.46 -5.33
N GLY A 60 -3.42 10.33 -5.18
CA GLY A 60 -3.27 11.20 -4.01
C GLY A 60 -2.92 10.46 -2.71
N ALA A 61 -2.63 9.15 -2.76
CA ALA A 61 -2.36 8.33 -1.59
C ALA A 61 -0.92 8.43 -1.09
N LEU A 62 0.01 9.01 -1.85
CA LEU A 62 1.42 9.12 -1.46
C LEU A 62 1.59 9.74 -0.06
N GLY A 63 0.92 10.86 0.21
CA GLY A 63 0.99 11.51 1.52
C GLY A 63 0.44 10.65 2.66
N LEU A 64 -0.52 9.75 2.40
CA LEU A 64 -1.00 8.78 3.38
C LEU A 64 0.12 7.77 3.72
N TYR A 65 0.80 7.21 2.72
CA TYR A 65 1.87 6.22 2.94
C TYR A 65 3.06 6.83 3.69
N LEU A 66 3.48 8.05 3.30
CA LEU A 66 4.55 8.77 4.01
C LEU A 66 4.18 9.03 5.48
N ARG A 67 2.95 9.49 5.76
CA ARG A 67 2.46 9.68 7.15
C ARG A 67 2.28 8.37 7.92
N ALA A 68 2.23 7.22 7.24
CA ALA A 68 2.21 5.91 7.87
C ALA A 68 3.62 5.41 8.22
N GLY A 69 4.68 6.13 7.84
CA GLY A 69 6.08 5.78 8.09
C GLY A 69 6.77 5.05 6.94
N MET A 70 6.12 4.95 5.77
CA MET A 70 6.72 4.37 4.58
C MET A 70 7.60 5.40 3.86
N THR A 71 8.56 4.93 3.08
CA THR A 71 9.42 5.75 2.22
C THR A 71 9.29 5.29 0.76
N VAL A 72 9.59 6.18 -0.19
CA VAL A 72 9.62 5.81 -1.61
C VAL A 72 10.91 5.02 -1.87
N ARG A 73 10.78 3.72 -2.14
CA ARG A 73 11.90 2.86 -2.53
C ARG A 73 12.22 2.96 -4.03
N GLN A 74 11.18 3.01 -4.85
CA GLN A 74 11.28 3.09 -6.31
C GLN A 74 10.07 3.82 -6.88
N SER A 75 10.29 4.53 -7.98
CA SER A 75 9.25 5.09 -8.85
C SER A 75 9.48 4.65 -10.28
N SER A 76 8.41 4.49 -11.06
CA SER A 76 8.47 4.19 -12.49
C SER A 76 7.54 5.11 -13.27
N THR A 77 7.82 5.26 -14.56
CA THR A 77 6.94 5.94 -15.53
C THR A 77 6.37 4.89 -16.47
N VAL A 78 5.06 4.92 -16.67
CA VAL A 78 4.37 4.03 -17.61
C VAL A 78 4.17 4.77 -18.93
N PHE A 79 4.73 4.23 -20.02
CA PHE A 79 4.43 4.67 -21.38
C PHE A 79 3.29 3.82 -21.94
N CYS A 80 2.27 4.47 -22.48
CA CYS A 80 1.15 3.80 -23.13
C CYS A 80 1.05 4.30 -24.57
N LYS A 81 0.86 3.37 -25.51
CA LYS A 81 0.48 3.66 -26.90
C LYS A 81 -0.74 2.81 -27.22
N GLU A 82 -1.84 3.46 -27.57
CA GLU A 82 -2.99 2.75 -28.14
C GLU A 82 -2.60 2.22 -29.52
N LEU A 83 -2.86 0.94 -29.76
CA LEU A 83 -2.61 0.32 -31.05
C LEU A 83 -3.92 0.31 -31.82
N GLU A 84 -3.98 1.11 -32.88
CA GLU A 84 -5.02 0.97 -33.90
C GLU A 84 -4.61 -0.18 -34.84
N GLY A 85 -5.61 -0.99 -35.23
CA GLY A 85 -5.44 -2.07 -36.22
C GLY A 85 -5.43 -1.56 -37.64
#